data_AF-A0AAE0D1P7-F1
#
_entry.id   AF-A0AAE0D1P7-F1
#
_cell.length_a   1.000
_cell.length_b   1.000
_cell.length_c   1.000
_cell.angle_alpha   90.00
_cell.angle_beta   90.00
_cell.angle_gamma   90.00
#
_symmetry.space_group_name_H-M   'P 1'
#
loop_
_entity.id
_entity.type
_entity.pdbx_description
1 polymer ?
#
loop_
_entity_poly.entity_id
_entity_poly.type
_entity_poly.pdbx_seq_one_letter_code
_entity_poly.pdbx_strand_id
1 'polypeptide(L)'
;MLLKKETSISFQIRDGRTLLDIAVKANHYAVVRTLLEKGADVKGRFQNQSIKSHLTAQNELPLAVASRLGFASIVECLLDFGANVNEKGLPCLPNSVGFRADCPVLAIAAYMGHYEVVDRLLSRKADINATDGSCRTPLSLAARKGHGRIVQLLLQQDADTELSDSKDGGTPLAFAAACGHHQVVGLLLEKGANIEAKDFESKAVIFHAIHARSSESLRLLLNWGADTNVALSGETPLFYAIRHTNVEAVDLLVRYGARISMKNKFGELPLQYARDQLAHPTNGFNVESHQLHRTKCEEIIRRLESATVEHNQHLGMATKPTLKSRAQKTLVQLIKR
;
A
#
# COMPACT_ATOMS: atom_id res chain seq x y z
N MET A 1 -6.69 3.51 -45.87
CA MET A 1 -7.55 3.64 -47.07
C MET A 1 -8.84 4.41 -46.78
N LEU A 2 -9.61 4.03 -45.76
CA LEU A 2 -10.87 4.73 -45.40
C LEU A 2 -10.67 6.23 -45.08
N LEU A 3 -9.62 6.58 -44.31
CA LEU A 3 -9.26 7.98 -44.03
C LEU A 3 -8.88 8.80 -45.28
N LYS A 4 -8.54 8.16 -46.41
CA LYS A 4 -8.30 8.86 -47.69
C LYS A 4 -9.59 9.16 -48.45
N LYS A 5 -10.71 8.54 -48.07
CA LYS A 5 -12.05 8.72 -48.66
C LYS A 5 -12.96 9.59 -47.78
N GLU A 6 -12.40 10.63 -47.15
CA GLU A 6 -13.16 11.61 -46.33
C GLU A 6 -13.92 11.00 -45.13
N THR A 7 -13.55 9.82 -44.64
CA THR A 7 -14.11 9.33 -43.37
C THR A 7 -13.69 10.29 -42.25
N SER A 8 -14.67 10.90 -41.58
CA SER A 8 -14.40 11.83 -40.50
C SER A 8 -13.56 11.16 -39.41
N ILE A 9 -12.43 11.74 -39.06
CA ILE A 9 -11.54 11.24 -38.01
C ILE A 9 -12.21 11.36 -36.63
N SER A 10 -13.18 12.26 -36.50
CA SER A 10 -14.06 12.39 -35.35
C SER A 10 -15.25 11.42 -35.37
N PHE A 11 -15.26 10.41 -36.25
CA PHE A 11 -16.31 9.41 -36.28
C PHE A 11 -16.42 8.68 -34.93
N GLN A 12 -17.66 8.56 -34.46
CA GLN A 12 -18.01 7.91 -33.20
C GLN A 12 -18.96 6.75 -33.49
N ILE A 13 -18.79 5.66 -32.74
CA ILE A 13 -19.76 4.55 -32.74
C ILE A 13 -20.90 4.85 -31.76
N ARG A 14 -21.99 4.06 -31.82
CA ARG A 14 -23.24 4.30 -31.06
C ARG A 14 -23.08 4.49 -29.55
N ASP A 15 -22.00 3.98 -28.97
CA ASP A 15 -21.71 4.10 -27.53
C ASP A 15 -20.85 5.32 -27.15
N GLY A 16 -20.53 6.18 -28.13
CA GLY A 16 -19.78 7.43 -27.93
C GLY A 16 -18.27 7.30 -28.06
N ARG A 17 -17.72 6.10 -28.25
CA ARG A 17 -16.27 5.90 -28.43
C ARG A 17 -15.79 6.43 -29.78
N THR A 18 -14.64 7.09 -29.77
CA THR A 18 -13.92 7.54 -30.98
C THR A 18 -13.14 6.37 -31.61
N LEU A 19 -12.73 6.54 -32.87
CA LEU A 19 -11.79 5.61 -33.51
C LEU A 19 -10.46 5.48 -32.75
N LEU A 20 -10.01 6.58 -32.13
CA LEU A 20 -8.79 6.59 -31.32
C LEU A 20 -8.95 5.71 -30.08
N ASP A 21 -10.08 5.80 -29.37
CA ASP A 21 -10.35 4.97 -28.18
C ASP A 21 -10.34 3.48 -28.50
N ILE A 22 -10.94 3.10 -29.64
CA ILE A 22 -10.97 1.72 -30.11
C ILE A 22 -9.56 1.24 -30.44
N ALA A 23 -8.78 2.05 -31.17
CA ALA A 23 -7.41 1.72 -31.55
C ALA A 23 -6.48 1.58 -30.34
N VAL A 24 -6.62 2.47 -29.33
CA VAL A 24 -5.88 2.41 -28.07
C VAL A 24 -6.25 1.15 -27.29
N LYS A 25 -7.55 0.84 -27.12
CA LYS A 25 -8.00 -0.37 -26.41
C LYS A 25 -7.53 -1.66 -27.10
N ALA A 26 -7.41 -1.64 -28.42
CA ALA A 26 -6.91 -2.76 -29.21
C ALA A 26 -5.37 -2.89 -29.22
N ASN A 27 -4.62 -1.97 -28.60
CA ASN A 27 -3.16 -1.88 -28.67
C ASN A 27 -2.61 -1.75 -30.11
N HIS A 28 -3.33 -1.09 -31.00
CA HIS A 28 -2.94 -0.96 -32.41
C HIS A 28 -2.10 0.30 -32.64
N TYR A 29 -0.82 0.27 -32.26
CA TYR A 29 0.10 1.42 -32.34
C TYR A 29 0.08 2.14 -33.70
N ALA A 30 0.19 1.41 -34.81
CA ALA A 30 0.23 2.00 -36.16
C ALA A 30 -1.08 2.76 -36.50
N VAL A 31 -2.22 2.23 -36.05
CA VAL A 31 -3.53 2.88 -36.24
C VAL A 31 -3.64 4.10 -35.35
N VAL A 32 -3.24 4.01 -34.07
CA VAL A 32 -3.20 5.15 -33.13
C VAL A 32 -2.37 6.29 -33.72
N ARG A 33 -1.13 6.01 -34.13
CA ARG A 33 -0.23 7.00 -34.72
C ARG A 33 -0.82 7.64 -35.98
N THR A 34 -1.36 6.84 -36.89
CA THR A 34 -1.99 7.35 -38.13
C THR A 34 -3.19 8.25 -37.82
N LEU A 35 -4.00 7.89 -36.82
CA LEU A 35 -5.15 8.72 -36.40
C LEU A 35 -4.68 10.06 -35.83
N LEU A 36 -3.66 10.06 -34.97
CA LEU A 36 -3.09 11.28 -34.38
C LEU A 36 -2.41 12.17 -35.44
N GLU A 37 -1.63 11.61 -36.36
CA GLU A 37 -1.02 12.32 -37.51
C GLU A 37 -2.07 12.98 -38.40
N LYS A 38 -3.29 12.44 -38.43
CA LYS A 38 -4.42 13.00 -39.17
C LYS A 38 -5.25 14.01 -38.37
N GLY A 39 -4.90 14.27 -37.11
CA GLY A 39 -5.57 15.26 -36.27
C GLY A 39 -6.70 14.69 -35.40
N ALA A 40 -6.66 13.40 -35.04
CA ALA A 40 -7.55 12.87 -34.01
C ALA A 40 -7.34 13.59 -32.68
N ASP A 41 -8.43 13.92 -31.98
CA ASP A 41 -8.35 14.56 -30.66
C ASP A 41 -7.71 13.61 -29.65
N VAL A 42 -6.53 14.00 -29.17
CA VAL A 42 -5.74 13.25 -28.19
C VAL A 42 -6.43 13.15 -26.81
N LYS A 43 -7.35 14.06 -26.50
CA LYS A 43 -8.10 14.05 -25.23
C LYS A 43 -9.31 13.11 -25.28
N GLY A 44 -9.85 12.83 -26.47
CA GLY A 44 -11.05 12.00 -26.64
C GLY A 44 -12.26 12.51 -25.87
N ARG A 45 -12.34 13.80 -25.50
CA ARG A 45 -13.41 14.30 -24.63
C ARG A 45 -14.67 14.54 -25.43
N PHE A 46 -15.79 14.07 -24.90
CA PHE A 46 -17.11 14.50 -25.33
C PHE A 46 -17.95 15.03 -24.17
N GLN A 47 -18.58 16.18 -24.40
CA GLN A 47 -19.58 16.79 -23.53
C GLN A 47 -20.98 16.54 -24.14
N ASN A 48 -21.56 15.34 -24.06
CA ASN A 48 -23.02 15.23 -24.19
C ASN A 48 -23.66 15.21 -22.81
N GLN A 49 -24.22 16.35 -22.42
CA GLN A 49 -25.05 16.48 -21.23
C GLN A 49 -26.42 15.76 -21.37
N SER A 50 -26.76 15.25 -22.56
CA SER A 50 -28.08 14.66 -22.86
C SER A 50 -28.22 13.15 -22.63
N ILE A 51 -27.15 12.41 -22.33
CA ILE A 51 -27.26 10.95 -22.06
C ILE A 51 -26.99 10.71 -20.58
N LYS A 52 -28.03 10.93 -19.77
CA LYS A 52 -28.01 10.76 -18.30
C LYS A 52 -28.20 9.31 -17.83
N SER A 53 -28.24 8.31 -18.71
CA SER A 53 -28.58 6.93 -18.33
C SER A 53 -27.43 5.94 -18.47
N HIS A 54 -26.83 5.61 -17.34
CA HIS A 54 -26.42 4.25 -16.97
C HIS A 54 -25.40 3.49 -17.83
N LEU A 55 -24.32 4.10 -18.32
CA LEU A 55 -23.15 3.34 -18.78
C LEU A 55 -21.84 4.02 -18.37
N THR A 56 -21.13 3.39 -17.45
CA THR A 56 -19.86 3.78 -16.81
C THR A 56 -18.64 3.82 -17.76
N ALA A 57 -18.84 3.79 -19.08
CA ALA A 57 -17.78 3.60 -20.09
C ALA A 57 -17.46 4.83 -20.97
N GLN A 58 -18.11 5.97 -20.76
CA GLN A 58 -18.24 7.01 -21.79
C GLN A 58 -17.29 8.22 -21.73
N ASN A 59 -16.19 8.19 -20.96
CA ASN A 59 -15.22 9.31 -21.00
C ASN A 59 -13.81 8.89 -20.53
N GLU A 60 -13.36 7.70 -20.93
CA GLU A 60 -12.01 7.24 -20.57
C GLU A 60 -10.97 7.93 -21.47
N LEU A 61 -10.13 8.77 -20.87
CA LEU A 61 -9.06 9.47 -21.60
C LEU A 61 -8.10 8.46 -22.27
N PRO A 62 -7.74 8.63 -23.56
CA PRO A 62 -6.85 7.70 -24.27
C PRO A 62 -5.54 7.40 -23.52
N LEU A 63 -4.92 8.43 -22.93
CA LEU A 63 -3.70 8.28 -22.15
C LEU A 63 -3.92 7.44 -20.88
N ALA A 64 -5.06 7.61 -20.20
CA ALA A 64 -5.40 6.84 -19.02
C ALA A 64 -5.67 5.36 -19.35
N VAL A 65 -6.33 5.08 -20.48
CA VAL A 65 -6.57 3.72 -20.97
C VAL A 65 -5.25 3.03 -21.31
N ALA A 66 -4.39 3.68 -22.10
CA ALA A 66 -3.09 3.15 -22.45
C ALA A 66 -2.21 2.89 -21.21
N SER A 67 -2.24 3.82 -20.25
CA SER A 67 -1.50 3.69 -18.99
C SER A 67 -2.01 2.55 -18.12
N ARG A 68 -3.33 2.34 -18.07
CA ARG A 68 -3.97 1.23 -17.35
C ARG A 68 -3.65 -0.13 -17.96
N LEU A 69 -3.61 -0.20 -19.28
CA LEU A 69 -3.38 -1.44 -20.03
C LEU A 69 -1.89 -1.77 -20.22
N GLY A 70 -0.99 -0.84 -19.87
CA GLY A 70 0.46 -1.07 -19.94
C GLY A 70 1.05 -0.83 -21.33
N PHE A 71 0.34 -0.11 -22.21
CA PHE A 71 0.79 0.10 -23.59
C PHE A 71 1.79 1.26 -23.68
N ALA A 72 3.02 1.03 -23.22
CA ALA A 72 4.07 2.04 -23.14
C ALA A 72 4.32 2.79 -24.46
N SER A 73 4.35 2.10 -25.61
CA SER A 73 4.54 2.74 -26.92
C SER A 73 3.36 3.64 -27.31
N ILE A 74 2.14 3.29 -26.91
CA ILE A 74 0.95 4.12 -27.15
C ILE A 74 0.95 5.31 -26.19
N VAL A 75 1.34 5.13 -24.92
CA VAL A 75 1.53 6.22 -23.96
C VAL A 75 2.52 7.25 -24.50
N GLU A 76 3.68 6.80 -24.97
CA GLU A 76 4.70 7.67 -25.58
C GLU A 76 4.15 8.41 -26.80
N CYS A 77 3.47 7.70 -27.70
CA CYS A 77 2.84 8.32 -28.87
C CYS A 77 1.80 9.38 -28.47
N LEU A 78 0.91 9.10 -27.51
CA LEU A 78 -0.08 10.07 -27.07
C LEU A 78 0.57 11.33 -26.47
N LEU A 79 1.64 11.17 -25.69
CA LEU A 79 2.40 12.28 -25.12
C LEU A 79 3.13 13.12 -26.19
N ASP A 80 3.62 12.48 -27.27
CA ASP A 80 4.20 13.20 -28.43
C ASP A 80 3.20 14.08 -29.16
N PHE A 81 1.94 13.65 -29.22
CA PHE A 81 0.85 14.41 -29.82
C PHE A 81 0.12 15.32 -28.82
N GLY A 82 0.76 15.64 -27.69
CA GLY A 82 0.29 16.68 -26.77
C GLY A 82 -0.74 16.23 -25.74
N ALA A 83 -0.84 14.92 -25.46
CA ALA A 83 -1.58 14.47 -24.28
C ALA A 83 -0.97 15.09 -23.02
N ASN A 84 -1.80 15.64 -22.15
CA ASN A 84 -1.32 16.18 -20.88
C ASN A 84 -0.93 15.02 -19.94
N VAL A 85 0.33 15.00 -19.53
CA VAL A 85 0.91 13.94 -18.67
C VAL A 85 0.26 13.88 -17.29
N ASN A 86 -0.33 14.99 -16.82
CA ASN A 86 -0.99 15.10 -15.52
C ASN A 86 -2.51 14.98 -15.63
N GLU A 87 -3.01 14.42 -16.72
CA GLU A 87 -4.43 14.14 -16.84
C GLU A 87 -4.91 13.16 -15.76
N LYS A 88 -6.15 13.36 -15.35
CA LYS A 88 -6.82 12.50 -14.39
C LYS A 88 -7.89 11.69 -15.11
N GLY A 89 -7.74 10.37 -15.06
CA GLY A 89 -8.68 9.43 -15.67
C GLY A 89 -9.83 9.08 -14.74
N LEU A 90 -10.92 8.57 -15.34
CA LEU A 90 -11.95 7.86 -14.60
C LEU A 90 -11.39 6.53 -14.07
N PRO A 91 -11.76 6.12 -12.85
CA PRO A 91 -11.35 4.83 -12.32
C PRO A 91 -12.16 3.70 -12.95
N CYS A 92 -11.46 2.74 -13.57
CA CYS A 92 -12.07 1.59 -14.23
C CYS A 92 -12.12 0.34 -13.32
N LEU A 93 -12.41 0.49 -12.03
CA LEU A 93 -12.63 -0.67 -11.15
C LEU A 93 -14.09 -0.72 -10.72
N PRO A 94 -14.96 -1.45 -11.44
CA PRO A 94 -16.25 -1.82 -10.90
C PRO A 94 -15.98 -2.63 -9.62
N ASN A 95 -16.53 -2.18 -8.49
CA ASN A 95 -16.48 -2.82 -7.16
C ASN A 95 -15.29 -2.48 -6.24
N SER A 96 -14.42 -1.51 -6.56
CA SER A 96 -13.54 -0.91 -5.53
C SER A 96 -14.20 0.32 -4.93
N VAL A 97 -14.91 0.12 -3.82
CA VAL A 97 -15.35 1.20 -2.92
C VAL A 97 -14.18 2.13 -2.63
N GLY A 98 -14.23 3.36 -3.16
CA GLY A 98 -13.26 4.42 -2.82
C GLY A 98 -12.49 5.05 -3.98
N PHE A 99 -12.61 4.57 -5.22
CA PHE A 99 -12.10 5.36 -6.35
C PHE A 99 -13.16 6.41 -6.74
N ARG A 100 -13.04 7.63 -6.17
CA ARG A 100 -13.72 8.81 -6.71
C ARG A 100 -13.10 9.14 -8.08
N ALA A 101 -13.89 9.78 -8.95
CA ALA A 101 -13.39 10.36 -10.19
C ALA A 101 -12.12 11.20 -9.90
N ASP A 102 -11.19 11.24 -10.85
CA ASP A 102 -9.92 12.00 -10.81
C ASP A 102 -8.68 11.24 -10.31
N CYS A 103 -8.36 10.08 -10.91
CA CYS A 103 -7.09 9.37 -10.65
C CYS A 103 -6.01 9.78 -11.67
N PRO A 104 -4.86 10.36 -11.25
CA PRO A 104 -3.76 10.69 -12.15
C PRO A 104 -3.27 9.48 -12.96
N VAL A 105 -2.92 9.66 -14.23
CA VAL A 105 -2.44 8.55 -15.09
C VAL A 105 -1.22 7.83 -14.51
N LEU A 106 -0.33 8.56 -13.83
CA LEU A 106 0.82 8.00 -13.12
C LEU A 106 0.39 7.07 -11.98
N ALA A 107 -0.61 7.49 -11.19
CA ALA A 107 -1.17 6.70 -10.09
C ALA A 107 -1.85 5.42 -10.61
N ILE A 108 -2.53 5.48 -11.77
CA ILE A 108 -3.12 4.31 -12.44
C ILE A 108 -2.01 3.32 -12.85
N ALA A 109 -0.98 3.78 -13.55
CA ALA A 109 0.12 2.93 -14.01
C ALA A 109 0.87 2.30 -12.82
N ALA A 110 1.11 3.07 -11.76
CA ALA A 110 1.77 2.61 -10.54
C ALA A 110 0.95 1.54 -9.82
N TYR A 111 -0.38 1.69 -9.74
CA TYR A 111 -1.27 0.68 -9.16
C TYR A 111 -1.31 -0.61 -9.99
N MET A 112 -1.34 -0.49 -11.32
CA MET A 112 -1.43 -1.62 -12.24
C MET A 112 -0.11 -2.38 -12.41
N GLY A 113 1.03 -1.81 -11.98
CA GLY A 113 2.33 -2.48 -12.03
C GLY A 113 3.08 -2.29 -13.34
N HIS A 114 2.71 -1.31 -14.16
CA HIS A 114 3.31 -1.08 -15.48
C HIS A 114 4.55 -0.20 -15.38
N TYR A 115 5.69 -0.82 -15.07
CA TYR A 115 6.97 -0.12 -14.86
C TYR A 115 7.35 0.79 -16.03
N GLU A 116 7.30 0.28 -17.27
CA GLU A 116 7.69 1.02 -18.47
C GLU A 116 6.78 2.24 -18.69
N VAL A 117 5.50 2.14 -18.35
CA VAL A 117 4.58 3.27 -18.42
C VAL A 117 4.93 4.32 -17.36
N VAL A 118 5.18 3.90 -16.12
CA VAL A 118 5.60 4.82 -15.03
C VAL A 118 6.87 5.57 -15.43
N ASP A 119 7.87 4.85 -15.93
CA ASP A 119 9.14 5.42 -16.39
C ASP A 119 8.95 6.49 -17.49
N ARG A 120 8.11 6.19 -18.50
CA ARG A 120 7.80 7.14 -19.59
C ARG A 120 7.02 8.37 -19.09
N LEU A 121 6.07 8.19 -18.19
CA LEU A 121 5.31 9.30 -17.61
C LEU A 121 6.21 10.22 -16.76
N LEU A 122 7.08 9.66 -15.92
CA LEU A 122 8.04 10.43 -15.12
C LEU A 122 9.05 11.16 -16.02
N SER A 123 9.55 10.52 -17.07
CA SER A 123 10.42 11.14 -18.08
C SER A 123 9.77 12.36 -18.77
N ARG A 124 8.44 12.41 -18.80
CA ARG A 124 7.63 13.54 -19.31
C ARG A 124 7.18 14.51 -18.22
N LYS A 125 7.81 14.47 -17.04
CA LYS A 125 7.53 15.35 -15.89
C LYS A 125 6.10 15.21 -15.35
N ALA A 126 5.59 13.97 -15.33
CA ALA A 126 4.41 13.67 -14.52
C ALA A 126 4.65 14.10 -13.06
N ASP A 127 3.65 14.70 -12.44
CA ASP A 127 3.68 15.03 -11.02
C ASP A 127 3.72 13.74 -10.20
N ILE A 128 4.89 13.47 -9.61
CA ILE A 128 5.20 12.26 -8.87
C ILE A 128 4.33 12.07 -7.63
N ASN A 129 3.83 13.17 -7.07
CA ASN A 129 3.02 13.20 -5.86
C ASN A 129 1.53 13.48 -6.17
N ALA A 130 1.14 13.45 -7.46
CA ALA A 130 -0.23 13.69 -7.86
C ALA A 130 -1.19 12.69 -7.18
N THR A 131 -2.17 13.20 -6.46
CA THR A 131 -3.10 12.36 -5.73
C THR A 131 -4.42 12.13 -6.47
N ASP A 132 -5.00 10.97 -6.22
CA ASP A 132 -6.41 10.71 -6.57
C ASP A 132 -7.38 11.39 -5.60
N GLY A 133 -8.69 11.21 -5.81
CA GLY A 133 -9.75 11.76 -4.94
C GLY A 133 -9.76 11.23 -3.50
N SER A 134 -8.89 10.28 -3.14
CA SER A 134 -8.66 9.80 -1.77
C SER A 134 -7.28 10.21 -1.23
N CYS A 135 -6.65 11.21 -1.83
CA CYS A 135 -5.30 11.67 -1.47
C CYS A 135 -4.23 10.56 -1.59
N ARG A 136 -4.45 9.52 -2.40
CA ARG A 136 -3.48 8.45 -2.58
C ARG A 136 -2.49 8.83 -3.68
N THR A 137 -1.20 8.76 -3.38
CA THR A 137 -0.10 8.99 -4.31
C THR A 137 0.20 7.76 -5.17
N PRO A 138 0.94 7.90 -6.29
CA PRO A 138 1.46 6.75 -7.04
C PRO A 138 2.30 5.82 -6.15
N LEU A 139 3.10 6.39 -5.23
CA LEU A 139 3.91 5.64 -4.28
C LEU A 139 3.06 4.80 -3.33
N SER A 140 2.00 5.37 -2.74
CA SER A 140 1.13 4.63 -1.81
C SER A 140 0.37 3.50 -2.52
N LEU A 141 -0.05 3.72 -3.76
CA LEU A 141 -0.72 2.71 -4.58
C LEU A 141 0.22 1.57 -5.01
N ALA A 142 1.44 1.88 -5.44
CA ALA A 142 2.47 0.89 -5.75
C ALA A 142 2.87 0.10 -4.50
N ALA A 143 3.00 0.78 -3.36
CA ALA A 143 3.34 0.16 -2.08
C ALA A 143 2.26 -0.82 -1.62
N ARG A 144 0.98 -0.43 -1.70
CA ARG A 144 -0.18 -1.29 -1.42
C ARG A 144 -0.25 -2.54 -2.30
N LYS A 145 0.31 -2.48 -3.50
CA LYS A 145 0.32 -3.61 -4.45
C LYS A 145 1.62 -4.41 -4.47
N GLY A 146 2.63 -3.96 -3.73
CA GLY A 146 3.91 -4.67 -3.64
C GLY A 146 4.79 -4.50 -4.89
N HIS A 147 4.56 -3.48 -5.70
CA HIS A 147 5.30 -3.26 -6.96
C HIS A 147 6.69 -2.66 -6.68
N GLY A 148 7.61 -3.48 -6.14
CA GLY A 148 8.92 -3.04 -5.65
C GLY A 148 9.76 -2.25 -6.65
N ARG A 149 9.78 -2.65 -7.94
CA ARG A 149 10.51 -1.90 -8.99
C ARG A 149 9.95 -0.49 -9.21
N ILE A 150 8.64 -0.32 -9.14
CA ILE A 150 7.98 0.98 -9.28
C ILE A 150 8.21 1.82 -8.03
N VAL A 151 8.11 1.22 -6.85
CA VAL A 151 8.43 1.89 -5.58
C VAL A 151 9.87 2.40 -5.61
N GLN A 152 10.83 1.57 -6.01
CA GLN A 152 12.23 1.96 -6.12
C GLN A 152 12.41 3.12 -7.10
N LEU A 153 11.78 3.07 -8.27
CA LEU A 153 11.85 4.15 -9.26
C LEU A 153 11.27 5.48 -8.71
N LEU A 154 10.11 5.43 -8.07
CA LEU A 154 9.48 6.61 -7.47
C LEU A 154 10.36 7.21 -6.36
N LEU A 155 10.95 6.38 -5.50
CA LEU A 155 11.84 6.81 -4.43
C LEU A 155 13.21 7.32 -4.93
N GLN A 156 13.66 6.88 -6.11
CA GLN A 156 14.85 7.43 -6.78
C GLN A 156 14.59 8.83 -7.36
N GLN A 157 13.33 9.18 -7.59
CA GLN A 157 12.88 10.48 -8.09
C GLN A 157 12.24 11.33 -6.97
N ASP A 158 12.61 11.05 -5.71
CA ASP A 158 12.19 11.80 -4.52
C ASP A 158 10.67 11.91 -4.30
N ALA A 159 9.93 10.84 -4.60
CA ALA A 159 8.53 10.72 -4.21
C ALA A 159 8.37 10.84 -2.68
N ASP A 160 7.35 11.57 -2.24
CA ASP A 160 7.10 11.82 -0.81
C ASP A 160 6.59 10.55 -0.11
N THR A 161 7.31 10.10 0.92
CA THR A 161 7.00 8.89 1.70
C THR A 161 5.95 9.11 2.78
N GLU A 162 5.58 10.34 3.08
CA GLU A 162 4.75 10.72 4.22
C GLU A 162 3.34 11.17 3.83
N LEU A 163 3.03 11.31 2.54
CA LEU A 163 1.69 11.63 2.07
C LEU A 163 0.71 10.50 2.40
N SER A 164 -0.20 10.77 3.33
CA SER A 164 -1.24 9.86 3.78
C SER A 164 -2.53 9.98 2.97
N ASP A 165 -3.24 8.87 2.81
CA ASP A 165 -4.58 8.92 2.21
C ASP A 165 -5.60 9.64 3.12
N SER A 166 -6.67 10.18 2.52
CA SER A 166 -7.66 10.98 3.24
C SER A 166 -8.77 10.16 3.91
N LYS A 167 -8.81 8.85 3.72
CA LYS A 167 -9.86 7.98 4.23
C LYS A 167 -9.46 7.35 5.56
N ASP A 168 -8.29 6.73 5.57
CA ASP A 168 -7.81 5.93 6.69
C ASP A 168 -6.55 6.57 7.32
N GLY A 169 -5.91 7.54 6.65
CA GLY A 169 -4.68 8.18 7.12
C GLY A 169 -3.43 7.30 6.91
N GLY A 170 -3.50 6.32 6.00
CA GLY A 170 -2.41 5.39 5.73
C GLY A 170 -1.30 6.01 4.90
N THR A 171 -0.05 5.90 5.37
CA THR A 171 1.16 6.22 4.60
C THR A 171 1.54 5.07 3.66
N PRO A 172 2.38 5.30 2.64
CA PRO A 172 2.96 4.22 1.83
C PRO A 172 3.55 3.06 2.65
N LEU A 173 4.24 3.35 3.75
CA LEU A 173 4.82 2.34 4.65
C LEU A 173 3.73 1.54 5.38
N ALA A 174 2.68 2.20 5.87
CA ALA A 174 1.55 1.54 6.50
C ALA A 174 0.83 0.59 5.51
N PHE A 175 0.63 1.00 4.25
CA PHE A 175 0.03 0.13 3.23
C PHE A 175 0.90 -1.07 2.88
N ALA A 176 2.21 -0.88 2.71
CA ALA A 176 3.14 -1.98 2.46
C ALA A 176 3.14 -3.01 3.61
N ALA A 177 3.13 -2.53 4.86
CA ALA A 177 3.07 -3.38 6.05
C ALA A 177 1.72 -4.10 6.17
N ALA A 178 0.59 -3.41 5.93
CA ALA A 178 -0.76 -3.98 5.98
C ALA A 178 -0.99 -5.07 4.92
N CYS A 179 -0.31 -4.98 3.78
CA CYS A 179 -0.37 -5.98 2.71
C CYS A 179 0.77 -7.01 2.77
N GLY A 180 1.67 -6.91 3.76
CA GLY A 180 2.77 -7.86 3.98
C GLY A 180 3.90 -7.80 2.95
N HIS A 181 4.03 -6.70 2.21
CA HIS A 181 5.03 -6.52 1.15
C HIS A 181 6.40 -6.13 1.74
N HIS A 182 7.07 -7.07 2.40
CA HIS A 182 8.32 -6.83 3.14
C HIS A 182 9.46 -6.21 2.31
N GLN A 183 9.57 -6.53 1.01
CA GLN A 183 10.56 -5.89 0.12
C GLN A 183 10.30 -4.38 -0.03
N VAL A 184 9.03 -3.99 -0.18
CA VAL A 184 8.62 -2.58 -0.25
C VAL A 184 8.81 -1.89 1.10
N VAL A 185 8.51 -2.57 2.21
CA VAL A 185 8.80 -2.06 3.57
C VAL A 185 10.28 -1.71 3.70
N GLY A 186 11.18 -2.60 3.26
CA GLY A 186 12.63 -2.34 3.25
C GLY A 186 13.00 -1.08 2.47
N LEU A 187 12.54 -0.97 1.22
CA LEU A 187 12.82 0.18 0.35
C LEU A 187 12.34 1.51 0.96
N LEU A 188 11.16 1.53 1.57
CA LEU A 188 10.61 2.73 2.21
C LEU A 188 11.40 3.14 3.46
N LEU A 189 11.81 2.16 4.28
CA LEU A 189 12.64 2.42 5.47
C LEU A 189 14.03 2.93 5.10
N GLU A 190 14.65 2.37 4.06
CA GLU A 190 15.93 2.84 3.51
C GLU A 190 15.86 4.31 3.04
N LYS A 191 14.69 4.75 2.60
CA LYS A 191 14.42 6.13 2.16
C LYS A 191 13.90 7.03 3.27
N GLY A 192 13.95 6.58 4.53
CA GLY A 192 13.67 7.40 5.70
C GLY A 192 12.19 7.55 6.04
N ALA A 193 11.30 6.69 5.50
CA ALA A 193 9.88 6.72 5.83
C ALA A 193 9.65 6.63 7.34
N ASN A 194 8.68 7.38 7.86
CA ASN A 194 8.40 7.42 9.28
C ASN A 194 7.86 6.06 9.80
N ILE A 195 8.74 5.32 10.48
CA ILE A 195 8.43 4.02 11.07
C ILE A 195 7.33 4.07 12.14
N GLU A 196 7.13 5.22 12.78
CA GLU A 196 6.12 5.45 13.82
C GLU A 196 4.88 6.19 13.30
N ALA A 197 4.70 6.29 11.98
CA ALA A 197 3.51 6.89 11.39
C ALA A 197 2.23 6.19 11.92
N LYS A 198 1.20 7.00 12.18
CA LYS A 198 -0.09 6.54 12.71
C LYS A 198 -1.22 6.90 11.75
N ASP A 199 -2.12 5.95 11.55
CA ASP A 199 -3.37 6.15 10.82
C ASP A 199 -4.38 6.99 11.66
N PHE A 200 -5.56 7.28 11.12
CA PHE A 200 -6.59 8.06 11.85
C PHE A 200 -7.17 7.34 13.07
N GLU A 201 -7.00 6.02 13.17
CA GLU A 201 -7.32 5.21 14.35
C GLU A 201 -6.16 5.20 15.36
N SER A 202 -5.13 6.03 15.15
CA SER A 202 -3.88 6.03 15.94
C SER A 202 -3.08 4.72 15.87
N LYS A 203 -3.34 3.88 14.86
CA LYS A 203 -2.65 2.61 14.64
C LYS A 203 -1.29 2.89 14.00
N ALA A 204 -0.23 2.58 14.72
CA ALA A 204 1.13 2.65 14.20
C ALA A 204 1.41 1.54 13.16
N VAL A 205 2.37 1.78 12.26
CA VAL A 205 2.80 0.83 11.20
C VAL A 205 2.99 -0.61 11.71
N ILE A 206 3.58 -0.78 12.91
CA ILE A 206 3.84 -2.10 13.50
C ILE A 206 2.58 -2.95 13.66
N PHE A 207 1.43 -2.34 14.00
CA PHE A 207 0.17 -3.07 14.15
C PHE A 207 -0.35 -3.59 12.80
N HIS A 208 -0.14 -2.86 11.71
CA HIS A 208 -0.50 -3.32 10.36
C HIS A 208 0.27 -4.58 9.96
N ALA A 209 1.58 -4.64 10.26
CA ALA A 209 2.38 -5.83 10.00
C ALA A 209 1.92 -7.05 10.83
N ILE A 210 1.52 -6.82 12.09
CA ILE A 210 0.99 -7.88 12.97
C ILE A 210 -0.36 -8.39 12.46
N HIS A 211 -1.26 -7.48 12.06
CA HIS A 211 -2.57 -7.81 11.50
C HIS A 211 -2.44 -8.61 10.18
N ALA A 212 -1.52 -8.19 9.31
CA ALA A 212 -1.20 -8.88 8.06
C ALA A 212 -0.53 -10.25 8.26
N ARG A 213 -0.14 -10.59 9.51
CA ARG A 213 0.65 -11.77 9.86
C ARG A 213 1.96 -11.87 9.07
N SER A 214 2.54 -10.73 8.68
CA SER A 214 3.81 -10.68 7.95
C SER A 214 4.98 -10.58 8.92
N SER A 215 5.53 -11.73 9.28
CA SER A 215 6.69 -11.85 10.18
C SER A 215 7.92 -11.13 9.65
N GLU A 216 8.13 -11.11 8.34
CA GLU A 216 9.23 -10.44 7.66
C GLU A 216 9.08 -8.92 7.74
N SER A 217 7.89 -8.38 7.47
CA SER A 217 7.62 -6.94 7.60
C SER A 217 7.79 -6.50 9.05
N LEU A 218 7.24 -7.26 10.00
CA LEU A 218 7.40 -6.99 11.43
C LEU A 218 8.88 -7.05 11.84
N ARG A 219 9.63 -8.06 11.40
CA ARG A 219 11.07 -8.19 11.69
C ARG A 219 11.86 -7.01 11.13
N LEU A 220 11.55 -6.55 9.91
CA LEU A 220 12.19 -5.36 9.34
C LEU A 220 11.90 -4.11 10.18
N LEU A 221 10.64 -3.86 10.53
CA LEU A 221 10.27 -2.72 11.38
C LEU A 221 11.01 -2.77 12.73
N LEU A 222 11.04 -3.93 13.38
CA LEU A 222 11.75 -4.11 14.65
C LEU A 222 13.27 -3.93 14.50
N ASN A 223 13.86 -4.39 13.40
CA ASN A 223 15.28 -4.19 13.10
C ASN A 223 15.65 -2.72 12.96
N TRP A 224 14.77 -1.93 12.35
CA TRP A 224 14.90 -0.48 12.18
C TRP A 224 14.50 0.32 13.43
N GLY A 225 14.12 -0.36 14.51
CA GLY A 225 13.89 0.25 15.82
C GLY A 225 12.46 0.72 16.09
N ALA A 226 11.46 0.10 15.46
CA ALA A 226 10.06 0.36 15.77
C ALA A 226 9.75 0.16 17.26
N ASP A 227 8.94 1.04 17.86
CA ASP A 227 8.56 0.94 19.27
C ASP A 227 7.66 -0.28 19.53
N THR A 228 8.21 -1.27 20.24
CA THR A 228 7.49 -2.47 20.66
C THR A 228 6.39 -2.22 21.70
N ASN A 229 6.37 -1.03 22.32
CA ASN A 229 5.49 -0.69 23.43
C ASN A 229 4.52 0.46 23.11
N VAL A 230 4.41 0.84 21.83
CA VAL A 230 3.43 1.83 21.38
C VAL A 230 2.02 1.43 21.82
N ALA A 231 1.23 2.39 22.30
CA ALA A 231 -0.13 2.12 22.75
C ALA A 231 -1.16 2.38 21.64
N LEU A 232 -2.05 1.42 21.41
CA LEU A 232 -3.26 1.53 20.60
C LEU A 232 -4.46 1.25 21.51
N SER A 233 -5.22 2.29 21.85
CA SER A 233 -6.40 2.17 22.73
C SER A 233 -6.12 1.42 24.05
N GLY A 234 -4.94 1.64 24.64
CA GLY A 234 -4.50 0.99 25.88
C GLY A 234 -3.87 -0.40 25.72
N GLU A 235 -3.58 -0.83 24.49
CA GLU A 235 -2.99 -2.13 24.19
C GLU A 235 -1.68 -1.97 23.41
N THR A 236 -0.67 -2.76 23.78
CA THR A 236 0.63 -2.79 23.08
C THR A 236 0.58 -3.73 21.87
N PRO A 237 1.58 -3.68 20.96
CA PRO A 237 1.78 -4.68 19.93
C PRO A 237 1.71 -6.12 20.45
N LEU A 238 2.20 -6.38 21.68
CA LEU A 238 2.18 -7.71 22.28
C LEU A 238 0.75 -8.18 22.59
N PHE A 239 -0.08 -7.31 23.20
CA PHE A 239 -1.51 -7.63 23.40
C PHE A 239 -2.23 -7.84 22.07
N TYR A 240 -1.92 -7.03 21.06
CA TYR A 240 -2.53 -7.15 19.73
C TYR A 240 -2.14 -8.47 19.04
N ALA A 241 -0.88 -8.91 19.16
CA ALA A 241 -0.41 -10.19 18.63
C ALA A 241 -1.08 -11.39 19.33
N ILE A 242 -1.27 -11.32 20.66
CA ILE A 242 -1.96 -12.36 21.44
C ILE A 242 -3.43 -12.49 20.98
N ARG A 243 -4.16 -11.37 20.87
CA ARG A 243 -5.56 -11.36 20.42
C ARG A 243 -5.75 -12.00 19.04
N HIS A 244 -4.81 -11.77 18.13
CA HIS A 244 -4.86 -12.32 16.78
C HIS A 244 -4.20 -13.70 16.65
N THR A 245 -3.79 -14.33 17.77
CA THR A 245 -3.09 -15.62 17.81
C THR A 245 -1.88 -15.67 16.84
N ASN A 246 -1.10 -14.60 16.83
CA ASN A 246 0.10 -14.49 16.01
C ASN A 246 1.34 -14.88 16.83
N VAL A 247 1.62 -16.19 16.88
CA VAL A 247 2.71 -16.78 17.67
C VAL A 247 4.06 -16.19 17.27
N GLU A 248 4.31 -16.05 15.97
CA GLU A 248 5.55 -15.52 15.43
C GLU A 248 5.76 -14.04 15.81
N ALA A 249 4.69 -13.24 15.80
CA ALA A 249 4.74 -11.86 16.26
C ALA A 249 5.02 -11.77 17.77
N VAL A 250 4.44 -12.66 18.59
CA VAL A 250 4.75 -12.73 20.03
C VAL A 250 6.24 -13.00 20.23
N ASP A 251 6.78 -14.02 19.56
CA ASP A 251 8.20 -14.37 19.61
C ASP A 251 9.08 -13.18 19.21
N LEU A 252 8.76 -12.51 18.09
CA LEU A 252 9.50 -11.35 17.61
C LEU A 252 9.44 -10.19 18.62
N LEU A 253 8.25 -9.83 19.09
CA LEU A 253 8.08 -8.72 20.02
C LEU A 253 8.84 -8.95 21.33
N VAL A 254 8.76 -10.15 21.90
CA VAL A 254 9.52 -10.52 23.12
C VAL A 254 11.02 -10.44 22.85
N ARG A 255 11.51 -10.99 21.73
CA ARG A 255 12.94 -10.95 21.36
C ARG A 255 13.48 -9.53 21.19
N TYR A 256 12.65 -8.60 20.74
CA TYR A 256 13.03 -7.18 20.55
C TYR A 256 12.68 -6.29 21.76
N GLY A 257 12.32 -6.89 22.90
CA GLY A 257 12.20 -6.18 24.17
C GLY A 257 10.82 -5.57 24.45
N ALA A 258 9.75 -6.13 23.90
CA ALA A 258 8.40 -5.80 24.33
C ALA A 258 8.23 -6.07 25.84
N ARG A 259 7.66 -5.11 26.55
CA ARG A 259 7.50 -5.17 28.01
C ARG A 259 6.36 -6.11 28.37
N ILE A 260 6.71 -7.29 28.87
CA ILE A 260 5.75 -8.28 29.37
C ILE A 260 5.09 -7.90 30.71
N SER A 261 5.53 -6.81 31.36
CA SER A 261 4.99 -6.31 32.63
C SER A 261 3.95 -5.21 32.46
N MET A 262 3.70 -4.73 31.23
CA MET A 262 2.70 -3.69 30.97
C MET A 262 1.28 -4.25 31.06
N LYS A 263 0.39 -3.51 31.70
CA LYS A 263 -1.03 -3.86 31.80
C LYS A 263 -1.83 -3.27 30.64
N ASN A 264 -2.82 -4.01 30.15
CA ASN A 264 -3.81 -3.47 29.20
C ASN A 264 -4.82 -2.56 29.92
N LYS A 265 -5.81 -2.04 29.18
CA LYS A 265 -6.92 -1.23 29.72
C LYS A 265 -7.79 -1.93 30.78
N PHE A 266 -7.75 -3.26 30.86
CA PHE A 266 -8.46 -4.06 31.85
C PHE A 266 -7.59 -4.39 33.08
N GLY A 267 -6.34 -3.92 33.11
CA GLY A 267 -5.41 -4.17 34.22
C GLY A 267 -4.69 -5.52 34.16
N GLU A 268 -4.83 -6.26 33.05
CA GLU A 268 -4.28 -7.60 32.87
C GLU A 268 -2.86 -7.54 32.31
N LEU A 269 -2.00 -8.45 32.76
CA LEU A 269 -0.70 -8.69 32.14
C LEU A 269 -0.86 -9.50 30.83
N PRO A 270 0.11 -9.47 29.88
CA PRO A 270 0.03 -10.23 28.64
C PRO A 270 -0.17 -11.74 28.86
N LEU A 271 0.49 -12.33 29.85
CA LEU A 271 0.31 -13.74 30.21
C LEU A 271 -1.09 -14.04 30.77
N GLN A 272 -1.65 -13.11 31.55
CA GLN A 272 -3.02 -13.25 32.08
C GLN A 272 -4.03 -13.16 30.93
N TYR A 273 -3.87 -12.17 30.06
CA TYR A 273 -4.69 -11.99 28.87
C TYR A 273 -4.64 -13.21 27.94
N ALA A 274 -3.45 -13.80 27.69
CA ALA A 274 -3.34 -15.00 26.88
C ALA A 274 -4.10 -16.20 27.47
N ARG A 275 -4.12 -16.35 28.80
CA ARG A 275 -4.90 -17.38 29.50
C ARG A 275 -6.40 -17.11 29.44
N ASP A 276 -6.80 -15.85 29.56
CA ASP A 276 -8.20 -15.44 29.40
C ASP A 276 -8.71 -15.73 27.98
N GLN A 277 -7.95 -15.41 26.94
CA GLN A 277 -8.28 -15.73 25.55
C GLN A 277 -8.44 -17.26 25.30
N LEU A 278 -7.68 -18.10 26.02
CA LEU A 278 -7.82 -19.56 25.97
C LEU A 278 -9.12 -20.03 26.66
N ALA A 279 -9.48 -19.42 27.79
CA ALA A 279 -10.66 -19.78 28.59
C ALA A 279 -11.98 -19.28 27.97
N HIS A 280 -11.94 -18.10 27.36
CA HIS A 280 -13.09 -17.41 26.79
C HIS A 280 -12.78 -16.93 25.36
N PRO A 281 -12.75 -17.85 24.37
CA PRO A 281 -12.52 -17.47 22.99
C PRO A 281 -13.61 -16.49 22.52
N THR A 282 -13.22 -15.28 22.11
CA THR A 282 -14.17 -14.28 21.61
C THR A 282 -14.92 -14.83 20.38
N ASN A 283 -16.26 -14.79 20.44
CA ASN A 283 -17.21 -15.45 19.53
C ASN A 283 -16.87 -15.35 18.03
N GLY A 284 -17.01 -16.47 17.31
CA GLY A 284 -17.06 -16.50 15.83
C GLY A 284 -16.35 -17.66 15.13
N PHE A 285 -15.74 -18.60 15.87
CA PHE A 285 -14.94 -19.68 15.29
C PHE A 285 -15.78 -20.93 14.98
N ASN A 286 -15.57 -21.53 13.80
CA ASN A 286 -16.05 -22.88 13.49
C ASN A 286 -15.22 -23.94 14.26
N VAL A 287 -15.71 -25.17 14.41
CA VAL A 287 -15.10 -26.20 15.29
C VAL A 287 -13.63 -26.50 14.96
N GLU A 288 -13.26 -26.54 13.68
CA GLU A 288 -11.86 -26.76 13.26
C GLU A 288 -10.96 -25.56 13.58
N SER A 289 -11.47 -24.34 13.44
CA SER A 289 -10.75 -23.13 13.86
C SER A 289 -10.60 -23.03 15.37
N HIS A 290 -11.49 -23.65 16.16
CA HIS A 290 -11.39 -23.68 17.62
C HIS A 290 -10.20 -24.51 18.12
N GLN A 291 -9.93 -25.69 17.55
CA GLN A 291 -8.79 -26.51 17.96
C GLN A 291 -7.47 -25.85 17.58
N LEU A 292 -7.37 -25.28 16.37
CA LEU A 292 -6.19 -24.53 15.94
C LEU A 292 -5.96 -23.26 16.76
N HIS A 293 -7.03 -22.55 17.12
CA HIS A 293 -6.95 -21.39 18.01
C HIS A 293 -6.42 -21.80 19.38
N ARG A 294 -6.97 -22.88 19.96
CA ARG A 294 -6.55 -23.41 21.25
C ARG A 294 -5.07 -23.77 21.28
N THR A 295 -4.57 -24.52 20.30
CA THR A 295 -3.15 -24.92 20.24
C THR A 295 -2.23 -23.71 20.10
N LYS A 296 -2.62 -22.68 19.34
CA LYS A 296 -1.87 -21.42 19.23
C LYS A 296 -1.86 -20.64 20.54
N CYS A 297 -2.99 -20.57 21.25
CA CYS A 297 -3.06 -19.92 22.56
C CYS A 297 -2.20 -20.64 23.61
N GLU A 298 -2.25 -21.97 23.65
CA GLU A 298 -1.39 -22.79 24.52
C GLU A 298 0.10 -22.57 24.22
N GLU A 299 0.49 -22.51 22.95
CA GLU A 299 1.87 -22.20 22.55
C GLU A 299 2.27 -20.78 22.97
N ILE A 300 1.41 -19.77 22.75
CA ILE A 300 1.67 -18.38 23.19
C ILE A 300 1.89 -18.32 24.70
N ILE A 301 1.06 -19.01 25.49
CA ILE A 301 1.19 -19.07 26.95
C ILE A 301 2.56 -19.66 27.31
N ARG A 302 2.94 -20.79 26.72
CA ARG A 302 4.24 -21.44 26.95
C ARG A 302 5.42 -20.51 26.63
N ARG A 303 5.34 -19.75 25.54
CA ARG A 303 6.37 -18.76 25.16
C ARG A 303 6.47 -17.61 26.16
N LEU A 304 5.34 -17.07 26.58
CA LEU A 304 5.30 -15.99 27.57
C LEU A 304 5.76 -16.45 28.95
N GLU A 305 5.47 -17.68 29.34
CA GLU A 305 5.97 -18.28 30.59
C GLU A 305 7.50 -18.38 30.57
N SER A 306 8.08 -18.92 29.50
CA SER A 306 9.54 -18.98 29.31
C SER A 306 10.16 -17.58 29.39
N ALA A 307 9.60 -16.60 28.67
CA ALA A 307 10.08 -15.23 28.66
C ALA A 307 9.97 -14.54 30.05
N THR A 308 8.93 -14.86 30.81
CA THR A 308 8.72 -14.33 32.18
C THR A 308 9.76 -14.89 33.14
N VAL A 309 10.06 -16.19 33.05
CA VAL A 309 11.11 -16.83 33.86
C VAL A 309 12.47 -16.20 33.56
N GLU A 310 12.83 -16.06 32.28
CA GLU A 310 14.07 -15.39 31.86
C GLU A 310 14.15 -13.95 32.38
N HIS A 311 13.06 -13.17 32.24
CA HIS A 311 13.00 -11.81 32.73
C HIS A 311 13.25 -11.71 34.25
N ASN A 312 12.64 -12.60 35.03
CA ASN A 312 12.79 -12.63 36.49
C ASN A 312 14.19 -13.10 36.93
N GLN A 313 14.81 -14.04 36.21
CA GLN A 313 16.20 -14.44 36.46
C GLN A 313 17.18 -13.29 36.21
N HIS A 314 16.95 -12.51 35.14
CA HIS A 314 17.77 -11.33 34.83
C HIS A 314 17.58 -10.16 35.79
N LEU A 315 16.42 -10.03 36.45
CA LEU A 315 16.18 -9.04 37.52
C LEU A 315 16.92 -9.38 38.83
N GLY A 316 17.16 -10.67 39.09
CA GLY A 316 17.92 -11.15 40.26
C GLY A 316 19.44 -10.93 40.18
N MET A 317 19.96 -10.57 39.00
CA MET A 317 21.36 -10.17 38.80
C MET A 317 21.37 -8.69 38.44
N ALA A 318 22.02 -7.84 39.24
CA ALA A 318 22.15 -6.41 38.95
C ALA A 318 22.69 -6.17 37.52
N THR A 319 21.85 -5.71 36.59
CA THR A 319 22.15 -5.69 35.16
C THR A 319 22.59 -4.32 34.66
N LYS A 320 23.69 -4.30 33.87
CA LYS A 320 23.94 -3.27 32.86
C LYS A 320 22.89 -3.42 31.74
N PRO A 321 22.40 -2.32 31.14
CA PRO A 321 21.45 -2.39 30.04
C PRO A 321 22.04 -3.16 28.85
N THR A 322 21.22 -4.01 28.22
CA THR A 322 21.62 -4.84 27.08
C THR A 322 22.20 -3.99 25.96
N LEU A 323 23.51 -4.15 25.72
CA LEU A 323 24.31 -3.46 24.70
C LEU A 323 23.67 -3.47 23.30
N LYS A 324 22.83 -4.46 22.99
CA LYS A 324 22.13 -4.62 21.70
C LYS A 324 21.16 -3.47 21.38
N SER A 325 20.29 -3.05 22.29
CA SER A 325 19.31 -2.00 21.97
C SER A 325 19.97 -0.62 21.83
N ARG A 326 21.06 -0.39 22.56
CA ARG A 326 21.84 0.85 22.49
C ARG A 326 22.65 0.91 21.19
N ALA A 327 23.34 -0.17 20.83
CA ALA A 327 24.07 -0.27 19.57
C ALA A 327 23.13 -0.16 18.36
N GLN A 328 21.94 -0.78 18.42
CA GLN A 328 20.95 -0.72 17.33
C GLN A 328 20.35 0.68 17.18
N LYS A 329 20.03 1.37 18.28
CA LYS A 329 19.61 2.78 18.24
C LYS A 329 20.72 3.70 17.71
N THR A 330 21.98 3.48 18.10
CA THR A 330 23.12 4.26 17.60
C THR A 330 23.40 3.99 16.12
N LEU A 331 23.26 2.74 15.66
CA LEU A 331 23.42 2.37 14.25
C LEU A 331 22.32 2.98 13.38
N VAL A 332 21.06 2.93 13.83
CA VAL A 332 19.94 3.59 13.14
C VAL A 332 20.11 5.11 13.11
N GLN A 333 20.60 5.73 14.20
CA GLN A 333 20.94 7.15 14.21
C GLN A 333 22.11 7.51 13.29
N LEU A 334 23.07 6.61 13.10
CA LEU A 334 24.19 6.78 12.17
C LEU A 334 23.76 6.61 10.71
N ILE A 335 22.81 5.72 10.41
CA ILE A 335 22.24 5.56 9.06
C ILE A 335 21.32 6.73 8.68
N LYS A 336 20.67 7.36 9.68
CA LYS A 336 19.84 8.57 9.48
C LYS A 336 20.65 9.86 9.27
N ARG A 337 21.95 9.87 9.55
CA ARG A 337 22.87 11.01 9.38
C ARG A 337 23.62 10.88 8.07
#